data_AF-A0A2U3KY98-F1
#
_entry.id   AF-A0A2U3KY98-F1
#
_cell.length_a   1.000
_cell.length_b   1.000
_cell.length_c   1.000
_cell.angle_alpha   90.00
_cell.angle_beta   90.00
_cell.angle_gamma   90.00
#
_symmetry.space_group_name_H-M   'P 1'
#
loop_
_entity.id
_entity.type
_entity.pdbx_description
1 polymer ?
#
loop_
_entity_poly.entity_id
_entity_poly.type
_entity_poly.pdbx_seq_one_letter_code
_entity_poly.pdbx_strand_id
1 'polypeptide(L)'
;MNNLSMAQEKLGSRQQLARISDPLAAHVAQALMPAVSRFVSTRFRGLDAVSKAGVGMSADAAGRGACATSWGPRSCRHWTVLLVVLFACRPAAAQTGFPFQDESLRYSVNWPSGLSLGEATFSAHHVSTGWGFEASLDAGIPGFSISDKFGASATTDLCSLEFVRNIGHGAKKTRERTTFDQRNATAHRVTVLPADGGITDFDIPPCARDALTFVYFMRREMGQGRVAPAQKLFFGAGYSVSLLYTGAVNIPVAGKQVVTDHLVASLKGPKADSSIEIFFARDAARTPLLIKIPVSVGTLSVELVR
;
A
#
# COMPACT_ATOMS: atom_id res chain seq x y z
N MET A 1 32.21 -47.21 -11.85
CA MET A 1 30.75 -46.98 -11.96
C MET A 1 30.14 -47.27 -10.59
N ASN A 2 29.48 -46.36 -9.86
CA ASN A 2 29.03 -45.00 -10.19
C ASN A 2 29.16 -44.02 -8.99
N ASN A 3 30.12 -43.10 -9.05
CA ASN A 3 30.29 -41.99 -8.07
C ASN A 3 29.31 -40.82 -8.31
N LEU A 4 28.03 -41.12 -8.59
CA LEU A 4 27.04 -40.11 -9.03
C LEU A 4 25.95 -39.80 -8.00
N SER A 5 25.66 -40.70 -7.06
CA SER A 5 24.53 -40.55 -6.12
C SER A 5 24.72 -39.39 -5.12
N MET A 6 25.94 -39.21 -4.59
CA MET A 6 26.22 -38.23 -3.53
C MET A 6 26.24 -36.75 -4.00
N ALA A 7 26.18 -36.50 -5.32
CA ALA A 7 26.19 -35.16 -5.90
C ALA A 7 24.77 -34.54 -6.00
N GLN A 8 23.76 -35.35 -6.34
CA GLN A 8 22.39 -34.85 -6.54
C GLN A 8 21.71 -34.47 -5.22
N GLU A 9 22.00 -35.19 -4.13
CA GLU A 9 21.56 -34.80 -2.79
C GLU A 9 22.30 -33.56 -2.24
N LYS A 10 23.14 -32.87 -3.03
CA LYS A 10 23.73 -31.57 -2.65
C LYS A 10 23.08 -30.36 -3.28
N LEU A 11 22.33 -30.48 -4.39
CA LEU A 11 21.67 -29.34 -5.06
C LEU A 11 20.29 -28.94 -4.45
N GLY A 12 19.55 -29.86 -3.83
CA GLY A 12 18.18 -29.63 -3.33
C GLY A 12 17.97 -28.58 -2.20
N SER A 13 18.93 -28.34 -1.28
CA SER A 13 18.84 -27.24 -0.25
C SER A 13 19.16 -25.91 -0.89
N ARG A 14 20.16 -25.89 -1.78
CA ARG A 14 20.80 -24.64 -2.19
C ARG A 14 19.86 -23.77 -3.03
N GLN A 15 18.70 -24.32 -3.43
CA GLN A 15 17.58 -23.60 -4.04
C GLN A 15 16.42 -23.25 -3.09
N GLN A 16 16.45 -23.65 -1.81
CA GLN A 16 15.29 -23.54 -0.89
C GLN A 16 15.55 -22.64 0.35
N LEU A 17 16.68 -21.92 0.40
CA LEU A 17 17.00 -20.95 1.45
C LEU A 17 17.31 -19.53 0.92
N ALA A 18 16.96 -19.23 -0.33
CA ALA A 18 17.36 -18.00 -1.04
C ALA A 18 16.17 -17.17 -1.58
N ARG A 19 14.97 -17.32 -1.00
CA ARG A 19 13.80 -16.49 -1.30
C ARG A 19 13.20 -15.94 0.00
N ILE A 20 13.87 -14.93 0.54
CA ILE A 20 13.44 -14.18 1.71
C ILE A 20 13.00 -12.80 1.21
N SER A 21 11.68 -12.62 1.06
CA SER A 21 10.96 -11.32 1.15
C SER A 21 11.41 -10.20 0.17
N ASP A 22 10.92 -8.95 0.21
CA ASP A 22 9.59 -8.31 0.28
C ASP A 22 9.77 -6.85 -0.27
N PRO A 23 8.77 -5.96 -0.46
CA PRO A 23 8.98 -4.70 -1.18
C PRO A 23 9.23 -3.50 -0.27
N LEU A 24 8.78 -3.57 0.99
CA LEU A 24 8.92 -2.52 2.00
C LEU A 24 9.42 -3.15 3.31
N ALA A 25 8.79 -4.25 3.73
CA ALA A 25 9.20 -5.04 4.90
C ALA A 25 10.62 -5.61 4.80
N ALA A 26 11.13 -6.02 3.63
CA ALA A 26 12.50 -6.55 3.49
C ALA A 26 13.54 -5.52 3.11
N HIS A 27 13.15 -4.44 2.43
CA HIS A 27 14.07 -3.32 2.27
C HIS A 27 14.47 -2.77 3.66
N VAL A 28 13.62 -2.94 4.68
CA VAL A 28 14.03 -2.87 6.08
C VAL A 28 14.60 -4.20 6.64
N ALA A 29 13.95 -5.35 6.58
CA ALA A 29 14.44 -6.57 7.27
C ALA A 29 15.74 -7.18 6.69
N GLN A 30 15.94 -7.16 5.38
CA GLN A 30 17.12 -7.67 4.69
C GLN A 30 18.34 -6.75 4.90
N ALA A 31 18.08 -5.47 5.17
CA ALA A 31 19.04 -4.51 5.72
C ALA A 31 19.47 -4.88 7.15
N LEU A 32 18.53 -5.34 7.99
CA LEU A 32 18.81 -5.74 9.39
C LEU A 32 19.47 -7.12 9.53
N MET A 33 19.49 -7.94 8.48
CA MET A 33 19.87 -9.37 8.52
C MET A 33 21.21 -9.77 7.87
N PRO A 34 22.35 -9.09 8.15
CA PRO A 34 23.67 -9.71 8.04
C PRO A 34 24.34 -10.04 9.40
N ALA A 35 23.80 -9.56 10.53
CA ALA A 35 24.50 -9.61 11.83
C ALA A 35 24.17 -10.84 12.70
N VAL A 36 23.02 -11.52 12.49
CA VAL A 36 22.54 -12.61 13.37
C VAL A 36 21.98 -13.79 12.58
N SER A 37 22.81 -14.47 11.77
CA SER A 37 22.44 -15.78 11.18
C SER A 37 23.66 -16.61 10.70
N ARG A 38 24.50 -17.06 11.64
CA ARG A 38 25.51 -18.11 11.40
C ARG A 38 25.32 -19.32 12.32
N PHE A 39 24.09 -19.85 12.40
CA PHE A 39 23.80 -21.14 13.04
C PHE A 39 22.58 -21.79 12.37
N VAL A 40 22.68 -23.07 11.94
CA VAL A 40 21.59 -24.01 11.56
C VAL A 40 20.74 -23.60 10.32
N SER A 41 20.60 -24.27 9.16
CA SER A 41 20.62 -25.67 8.67
C SER A 41 19.27 -26.43 8.79
N THR A 42 18.73 -27.17 7.80
CA THR A 42 19.38 -27.80 6.63
C THR A 42 18.54 -27.79 5.32
N ARG A 43 17.51 -28.65 5.20
CA ARG A 43 16.80 -29.07 3.96
C ARG A 43 15.52 -29.85 4.33
N PHE A 44 14.40 -29.70 3.59
CA PHE A 44 13.82 -30.77 2.75
C PHE A 44 12.70 -30.28 1.81
N ARG A 45 12.37 -31.09 0.79
CA ARG A 45 11.63 -30.70 -0.43
C ARG A 45 10.62 -31.79 -0.84
N GLY A 46 9.48 -31.36 -1.40
CA GLY A 46 8.59 -32.14 -2.29
C GLY A 46 7.41 -32.86 -1.62
N LEU A 47 6.43 -33.40 -2.36
CA LEU A 47 5.95 -33.15 -3.73
C LEU A 47 4.57 -33.86 -3.90
N ASP A 48 3.71 -33.32 -4.77
CA ASP A 48 2.55 -33.90 -5.49
C ASP A 48 1.65 -35.00 -4.88
N ALA A 49 0.33 -34.79 -5.00
CA ALA A 49 -0.64 -35.85 -5.30
C ALA A 49 -1.82 -35.32 -6.14
N VAL A 50 -2.23 -36.09 -7.15
CA VAL A 50 -3.34 -35.80 -8.09
C VAL A 50 -4.59 -36.59 -7.70
N SER A 51 -5.79 -36.03 -7.87
CA SER A 51 -7.01 -36.83 -8.15
C SER A 51 -8.05 -36.08 -9.00
N LYS A 52 -9.04 -36.82 -9.52
CA LYS A 52 -9.91 -36.45 -10.65
C LYS A 52 -11.31 -35.94 -10.26
N ALA A 53 -11.84 -35.09 -11.15
CA ALA A 53 -13.21 -35.01 -11.66
C ALA A 53 -14.43 -35.40 -10.79
N GLY A 54 -15.41 -34.48 -10.71
CA GLY A 54 -16.81 -34.73 -10.37
C GLY A 54 -17.73 -33.81 -11.17
N VAL A 55 -18.82 -34.35 -11.72
CA VAL A 55 -19.77 -33.66 -12.63
C VAL A 55 -21.07 -33.33 -11.91
N GLY A 56 -21.70 -32.22 -12.30
CA GLY A 56 -23.11 -31.90 -12.06
C GLY A 56 -23.31 -30.48 -11.52
N MET A 57 -24.40 -29.76 -11.76
CA MET A 57 -25.57 -29.88 -12.63
C MET A 57 -26.44 -28.63 -12.30
N SER A 58 -27.26 -28.16 -13.25
CA SER A 58 -28.56 -27.49 -13.02
C SER A 58 -28.62 -26.33 -11.98
N ALA A 59 -28.57 -25.06 -12.39
CA ALA A 59 -29.73 -24.28 -12.87
C ALA A 59 -30.82 -24.01 -11.82
N ASP A 60 -31.04 -22.74 -11.46
CA ASP A 60 -32.38 -22.17 -11.34
C ASP A 60 -32.42 -20.62 -11.15
N ALA A 61 -33.64 -20.08 -11.27
CA ALA A 61 -34.12 -18.80 -10.71
C ALA A 61 -33.57 -17.45 -11.23
N ALA A 62 -34.29 -16.89 -12.22
CA ALA A 62 -34.55 -15.45 -12.28
C ALA A 62 -36.02 -15.20 -12.65
N GLY A 63 -36.83 -14.79 -11.67
CA GLY A 63 -38.22 -14.41 -11.86
C GLY A 63 -38.56 -13.13 -11.09
N ARG A 64 -39.70 -12.52 -11.43
CA ARG A 64 -40.19 -11.19 -10.96
C ARG A 64 -39.43 -10.01 -11.59
N GLY A 65 -40.07 -8.87 -11.85
CA GLY A 65 -41.49 -8.54 -11.66
C GLY A 65 -41.82 -7.18 -12.29
N ALA A 66 -43.12 -6.96 -12.55
CA ALA A 66 -43.59 -5.74 -13.20
C ALA A 66 -43.62 -4.53 -12.25
N CYS A 67 -43.32 -3.34 -12.79
CA CYS A 67 -43.62 -2.04 -12.17
C CYS A 67 -44.11 -1.07 -13.26
N ALA A 68 -45.42 -0.89 -13.39
CA ALA A 68 -46.02 0.16 -14.22
C ALA A 68 -47.47 0.47 -13.81
N THR A 69 -47.66 1.32 -12.80
CA THR A 69 -48.87 2.14 -12.68
C THR A 69 -48.50 3.56 -12.26
N SER A 70 -49.19 4.50 -12.89
CA SER A 70 -48.84 5.91 -12.95
C SER A 70 -49.81 6.78 -12.16
N TRP A 71 -49.28 7.93 -11.72
CA TRP A 71 -49.95 9.24 -11.66
C TRP A 71 -51.15 9.44 -10.73
N GLY A 72 -51.06 10.53 -9.95
CA GLY A 72 -52.19 11.11 -9.23
C GLY A 72 -51.80 12.30 -8.36
N PRO A 73 -51.63 13.52 -8.90
CA PRO A 73 -51.37 14.70 -8.09
C PRO A 73 -52.68 15.15 -7.41
N ARG A 74 -52.77 15.03 -6.08
CA ARG A 74 -53.85 15.66 -5.31
C ARG A 74 -53.34 16.93 -4.63
N SER A 75 -53.90 18.05 -5.09
CA SER A 75 -53.85 19.36 -4.43
C SER A 75 -54.04 19.23 -2.91
N CYS A 76 -53.11 19.77 -2.13
CA CYS A 76 -53.33 20.08 -0.72
C CYS A 76 -53.15 21.59 -0.50
N ARG A 77 -54.26 22.28 -0.23
CA ARG A 77 -54.31 23.71 0.06
C ARG A 77 -53.86 23.97 1.51
N HIS A 78 -53.05 25.00 1.69
CA HIS A 78 -52.95 25.84 2.90
C HIS A 78 -52.81 25.15 4.27
N TRP A 79 -51.60 25.22 4.85
CA TRP A 79 -51.45 26.07 6.03
C TRP A 79 -50.02 26.58 6.21
N THR A 80 -49.88 27.84 6.59
CA THR A 80 -48.60 28.53 6.70
C THR A 80 -48.04 28.37 8.10
N VAL A 81 -47.00 27.55 8.26
CA VAL A 81 -46.12 27.60 9.44
C VAL A 81 -44.70 27.81 8.94
N LEU A 82 -44.31 29.09 8.83
CA LEU A 82 -42.94 29.48 8.49
C LEU A 82 -42.06 29.28 9.73
N LEU A 83 -41.71 28.02 10.00
CA LEU A 83 -40.79 27.67 11.08
C LEU A 83 -39.37 28.05 10.61
N VAL A 84 -38.95 29.27 10.96
CA VAL A 84 -37.59 29.76 10.68
C VAL A 84 -36.61 28.97 11.55
N VAL A 85 -36.19 27.81 11.05
CA VAL A 85 -35.06 27.08 11.60
C VAL A 85 -33.83 27.91 11.28
N LEU A 86 -33.40 28.72 12.26
CA LEU A 86 -32.05 29.27 12.33
C LEU A 86 -31.09 28.08 12.46
N PHE A 87 -30.78 27.46 11.33
CA PHE A 87 -29.65 26.56 11.19
C PHE A 87 -28.41 27.40 11.52
N ALA A 88 -27.92 27.25 12.75
CA ALA A 88 -26.62 27.74 13.14
C ALA A 88 -25.60 27.03 12.25
N CYS A 89 -25.26 27.68 11.14
CA CYS A 89 -24.26 27.21 10.19
C CYS A 89 -22.91 27.28 10.90
N ARG A 90 -22.61 26.22 11.67
CA ARG A 90 -21.29 26.03 12.26
C ARG A 90 -20.30 26.15 11.09
N PRO A 91 -19.32 27.06 11.15
CA PRO A 91 -18.30 27.12 10.10
C PRO A 91 -17.70 25.72 9.99
N ALA A 92 -17.79 25.13 8.80
CA ALA A 92 -17.14 23.87 8.52
C ALA A 92 -15.66 24.07 8.82
N ALA A 93 -15.11 23.30 9.76
CA ALA A 93 -13.69 23.37 10.08
C ALA A 93 -12.91 23.19 8.78
N ALA A 94 -12.02 24.13 8.47
CA ALA A 94 -11.29 24.14 7.20
C ALA A 94 -10.60 22.79 7.02
N GLN A 95 -10.89 22.12 5.90
CA GLN A 95 -10.37 20.79 5.64
C GLN A 95 -8.88 20.91 5.30
N THR A 96 -8.02 20.44 6.20
CA THR A 96 -6.56 20.53 6.09
C THR A 96 -5.95 19.27 5.53
N GLY A 97 -4.83 19.41 4.81
CA GLY A 97 -4.08 18.28 4.24
C GLY A 97 -4.76 17.67 3.02
N PHE A 98 -4.17 16.59 2.51
CA PHE A 98 -4.65 15.91 1.31
C PHE A 98 -6.03 15.25 1.55
N PRO A 99 -6.99 15.32 0.61
CA PRO A 99 -6.92 15.87 -0.76
C PRO A 99 -7.35 17.34 -0.90
N PHE A 100 -7.43 18.10 0.18
CA PHE A 100 -8.02 19.45 0.20
C PHE A 100 -7.00 20.57 0.05
N GLN A 101 -5.78 20.35 0.54
CA GLN A 101 -4.65 21.27 0.54
C GLN A 101 -3.34 20.47 0.41
N ASP A 102 -2.25 21.18 0.16
CA ASP A 102 -0.90 20.61 0.28
C ASP A 102 -0.66 20.10 1.71
N GLU A 103 0.17 19.07 1.85
CA GLU A 103 0.38 18.35 3.09
C GLU A 103 1.84 17.90 3.23
N SER A 104 2.36 17.95 4.46
CA SER A 104 3.60 17.29 4.84
C SER A 104 3.41 16.64 6.21
N LEU A 105 3.60 15.33 6.27
CA LEU A 105 3.47 14.50 7.47
C LEU A 105 4.84 13.92 7.82
N ARG A 106 5.19 13.94 9.10
CA ARG A 106 6.44 13.38 9.65
C ARG A 106 6.13 12.24 10.60
N TYR A 107 6.94 11.20 10.58
CA TYR A 107 6.71 9.98 11.33
C TYR A 107 8.00 9.46 11.95
N SER A 108 7.94 9.05 13.22
CA SER A 108 9.04 8.31 13.82
C SER A 108 8.89 6.82 13.52
N VAL A 109 10.01 6.17 13.19
CA VAL A 109 10.07 4.76 12.83
C VAL A 109 10.66 4.00 14.02
N ASN A 110 9.85 3.18 14.67
CA ASN A 110 10.18 2.57 15.95
C ASN A 110 10.25 1.03 15.87
N TRP A 111 11.21 0.46 16.60
CA TRP A 111 11.33 -0.97 16.84
C TRP A 111 10.30 -1.43 17.90
N PRO A 112 9.89 -2.72 17.96
CA PRO A 112 9.05 -3.25 19.05
C PRO A 112 9.48 -2.93 20.48
N SER A 113 10.76 -2.68 20.71
CA SER A 113 11.29 -2.29 22.03
C SER A 113 11.08 -0.81 22.39
N GLY A 114 10.44 -0.03 21.52
CA GLY A 114 10.33 1.43 21.65
C GLY A 114 11.59 2.21 21.24
N LEU A 115 12.62 1.54 20.71
CA LEU A 115 13.81 2.20 20.18
C LEU A 115 13.46 2.84 18.83
N SER A 116 13.60 4.16 18.71
CA SER A 116 13.53 4.82 17.41
C SER A 116 14.72 4.40 16.53
N LEU A 117 14.41 4.01 15.31
CA LEU A 117 15.37 3.70 14.25
C LEU A 117 15.61 4.89 13.31
N GLY A 118 14.79 5.93 13.37
CA GLY A 118 14.84 7.09 12.48
C GLY A 118 13.46 7.61 12.13
N GLU A 119 13.36 8.27 10.99
CA GLU A 119 12.19 9.05 10.60
C GLU A 119 11.74 8.74 9.17
N ALA A 120 10.45 8.97 8.91
CA ALA A 120 9.87 8.96 7.58
C ALA A 120 9.06 10.24 7.32
N THR A 121 8.98 10.65 6.07
CA THR A 121 8.12 11.76 5.65
C THR A 121 7.21 11.34 4.51
N PHE A 122 6.02 11.95 4.45
CA PHE A 122 5.09 11.85 3.33
C PHE A 122 4.63 13.26 2.99
N SER A 123 4.69 13.64 1.72
CA SER A 123 4.17 14.93 1.24
C SER A 123 3.24 14.75 0.05
N ALA A 124 2.28 15.67 -0.05
CA ALA A 124 1.39 15.84 -1.19
C ALA A 124 1.32 17.33 -1.53
N HIS A 125 1.47 17.67 -2.79
CA HIS A 125 1.38 19.05 -3.26
C HIS A 125 0.69 19.12 -4.62
N HIS A 126 -0.01 20.20 -4.88
CA HIS A 126 -0.62 20.43 -6.19
C HIS A 126 0.46 20.67 -7.25
N VAL A 127 0.27 20.07 -8.44
CA VAL A 127 1.06 20.34 -9.65
C VAL A 127 0.12 20.63 -10.82
N SER A 128 0.63 21.18 -11.91
CA SER A 128 -0.17 21.63 -13.06
C SER A 128 -1.09 20.56 -13.68
N THR A 129 -0.75 19.27 -13.53
CA THR A 129 -1.52 18.13 -14.06
C THR A 129 -2.33 17.36 -13.01
N GLY A 130 -2.25 17.75 -11.73
CA GLY A 130 -2.87 17.01 -10.62
C GLY A 130 -2.05 17.12 -9.33
N TRP A 131 -1.46 16.01 -8.90
CA TRP A 131 -0.73 15.91 -7.63
C TRP A 131 0.71 15.42 -7.82
N GLY A 132 1.62 16.05 -7.10
CA GLY A 132 2.96 15.54 -6.80
C GLY A 132 2.99 14.96 -5.39
N PHE A 133 3.69 13.84 -5.24
CA PHE A 133 3.85 13.14 -3.97
C PHE A 133 5.31 12.82 -3.72
N GLU A 134 5.76 12.97 -2.48
CA GLU A 134 7.07 12.46 -2.06
C GLU A 134 6.92 11.61 -0.81
N ALA A 135 7.84 10.67 -0.63
CA ALA A 135 8.04 9.98 0.63
C ALA A 135 9.53 9.73 0.86
N SER A 136 10.00 9.96 2.08
CA SER A 136 11.35 9.58 2.50
C SER A 136 11.31 8.62 3.69
N LEU A 137 12.33 7.79 3.80
CA LEU A 137 12.61 6.94 4.95
C LEU A 137 14.11 7.00 5.21
N ASP A 138 14.49 7.64 6.32
CA ASP A 138 15.86 7.76 6.78
C ASP A 138 15.96 7.08 8.15
N ALA A 139 16.42 5.84 8.17
CA ALA A 139 16.43 4.96 9.34
C ALA A 139 17.71 4.10 9.40
N GLY A 140 17.98 3.46 10.54
CA GLY A 140 19.12 2.55 10.67
C GLY A 140 19.19 1.80 11.98
N ILE A 141 20.10 0.84 11.99
CA ILE A 141 20.60 0.15 13.20
C ILE A 141 22.14 0.26 13.23
N PRO A 142 22.80 -0.11 14.34
CA PRO A 142 24.24 -0.28 14.34
C PRO A 142 24.74 -1.15 13.18
N GLY A 143 25.56 -0.56 12.31
CA GLY A 143 26.15 -1.22 11.15
C GLY A 143 25.32 -1.23 9.86
N PHE A 144 24.07 -0.73 9.85
CA PHE A 144 23.26 -0.65 8.63
C PHE A 144 22.34 0.57 8.57
N SER A 145 22.42 1.34 7.48
CA SER A 145 21.58 2.50 7.22
C SER A 145 20.62 2.29 6.03
N ILE A 146 19.48 2.96 6.10
CA ILE A 146 18.42 3.01 5.10
C ILE A 146 18.16 4.49 4.81
N SER A 147 18.24 4.89 3.56
CA SER A 147 17.90 6.23 3.07
C SER A 147 17.20 6.08 1.73
N ASP A 148 15.88 5.89 1.79
CA ASP A 148 15.02 5.71 0.64
C ASP A 148 14.24 7.00 0.36
N LYS A 149 14.10 7.35 -0.93
CA LYS A 149 13.33 8.51 -1.38
C LYS A 149 12.51 8.16 -2.61
N PHE A 150 11.20 8.28 -2.47
CA PHE A 150 10.21 8.04 -3.51
C PHE A 150 9.58 9.36 -3.93
N GLY A 151 9.38 9.53 -5.24
CA GLY A 151 8.62 10.66 -5.79
C GLY A 151 7.64 10.12 -6.82
N ALA A 152 6.40 10.61 -6.80
CA ALA A 152 5.37 10.26 -7.76
C ALA A 152 4.66 11.52 -8.29
N SER A 153 4.14 11.44 -9.49
CA SER A 153 3.18 12.41 -10.01
C SER A 153 1.97 11.69 -10.59
N ALA A 154 0.79 12.29 -10.42
CA ALA A 154 -0.48 11.70 -10.83
C ALA A 154 -1.48 12.75 -11.31
N THR A 155 -2.47 12.32 -12.08
CA THR A 155 -3.62 13.15 -12.47
C THR A 155 -4.48 13.53 -11.26
N THR A 156 -5.43 14.44 -11.44
CA THR A 156 -6.49 14.73 -10.45
C THR A 156 -7.25 13.48 -9.99
N ASP A 157 -7.43 12.50 -10.88
CA ASP A 157 -8.08 11.22 -10.59
C ASP A 157 -7.15 10.20 -9.91
N LEU A 158 -5.90 10.60 -9.63
CA LEU A 158 -4.84 9.78 -9.05
C LEU A 158 -4.48 8.59 -9.94
N CYS A 159 -4.39 8.80 -11.25
CA CYS A 159 -3.73 7.88 -12.18
C CYS A 159 -2.27 8.32 -12.32
N SER A 160 -1.30 7.43 -12.12
CA SER A 160 0.12 7.80 -12.13
C SER A 160 0.61 8.28 -13.48
N LEU A 161 1.64 9.14 -13.48
CA LEU A 161 2.30 9.70 -14.65
C LEU A 161 3.80 9.38 -14.61
N GLU A 162 4.49 9.70 -13.52
CA GLU A 162 5.86 9.27 -13.22
C GLU A 162 5.97 8.73 -11.79
N PHE A 163 6.84 7.73 -11.60
CA PHE A 163 7.25 7.25 -10.29
C PHE A 163 8.76 7.00 -10.25
N VAL A 164 9.46 7.67 -9.35
CA VAL A 164 10.90 7.55 -9.11
C VAL A 164 11.14 6.88 -7.76
N ARG A 165 12.06 5.92 -7.74
CA ARG A 165 12.53 5.25 -6.54
C ARG A 165 14.03 5.41 -6.42
N ASN A 166 14.49 6.11 -5.40
CA ASN A 166 15.87 6.10 -4.95
C ASN A 166 15.92 5.20 -3.72
N ILE A 167 16.68 4.12 -3.80
CA ILE A 167 16.81 3.11 -2.75
C ILE A 167 18.27 3.11 -2.28
N GLY A 168 18.49 3.25 -0.97
CA GLY A 168 19.81 3.39 -0.36
C GLY A 168 19.94 2.53 0.89
N HIS A 169 20.43 1.30 0.74
CA HIS A 169 20.55 0.32 1.83
C HIS A 169 22.02 -0.05 2.06
N GLY A 170 22.63 0.53 3.09
CA GLY A 170 24.06 0.41 3.36
C GLY A 170 24.89 0.86 2.16
N ALA A 171 25.73 -0.04 1.62
CA ALA A 171 26.51 0.22 0.42
C ALA A 171 25.70 0.16 -0.89
N LYS A 172 24.53 -0.49 -0.89
CA LYS A 172 23.72 -0.69 -2.10
C LYS A 172 22.90 0.56 -2.40
N LYS A 173 23.08 1.11 -3.60
CA LYS A 173 22.28 2.23 -4.11
C LYS A 173 21.63 1.83 -5.44
N THR A 174 20.36 2.18 -5.62
CA THR A 174 19.60 1.89 -6.84
C THR A 174 18.67 3.05 -7.13
N ARG A 175 18.58 3.47 -8.39
CA ARG A 175 17.59 4.46 -8.84
C ARG A 175 16.82 3.89 -10.00
N GLU A 176 15.50 3.85 -9.88
CA GLU A 176 14.59 3.46 -10.97
C GLU A 176 13.59 4.59 -11.23
N ARG A 177 13.25 4.82 -12.50
CA ARG A 177 12.11 5.65 -12.93
C ARG A 177 11.14 4.77 -13.69
N THR A 178 9.84 4.91 -13.43
CA THR A 178 8.75 4.35 -14.24
C THR A 178 7.90 5.51 -14.73
N THR A 179 7.63 5.59 -16.03
CA THR A 179 6.63 6.50 -16.62
C THR A 179 5.42 5.69 -17.08
N PHE A 180 4.23 6.27 -16.97
CA PHE A 180 2.96 5.58 -17.21
C PHE A 180 2.19 6.26 -18.35
N ASP A 181 2.00 5.55 -19.46
CA ASP A 181 1.09 5.96 -20.52
C ASP A 181 -0.29 5.34 -20.28
N GLN A 182 -1.11 6.08 -19.54
CA GLN A 182 -2.48 5.70 -19.19
C GLN A 182 -3.41 5.57 -20.41
N ARG A 183 -3.04 6.12 -21.59
CA ARG A 183 -3.84 6.04 -22.82
C ARG A 183 -3.49 4.81 -23.63
N ASN A 184 -2.20 4.52 -23.77
CA ASN A 184 -1.70 3.36 -24.49
C ASN A 184 -1.63 2.09 -23.63
N ALA A 185 -2.02 2.17 -22.36
CA ALA A 185 -2.04 1.07 -21.38
C ALA A 185 -0.66 0.41 -21.17
N THR A 186 0.41 1.19 -21.28
CA THR A 186 1.80 0.74 -21.08
C THR A 186 2.51 1.59 -20.02
N ALA A 187 3.52 1.01 -19.37
CA ALA A 187 4.47 1.76 -18.55
C ALA A 187 5.91 1.37 -18.87
N HIS A 188 6.76 2.39 -18.98
CA HIS A 188 8.16 2.28 -19.35
C HIS A 188 9.04 2.49 -18.12
N ARG A 189 9.84 1.50 -17.75
CA ARG A 189 10.74 1.56 -16.59
C ARG A 189 12.20 1.52 -17.00
N VAL A 190 12.99 2.43 -16.43
CA VAL A 190 14.43 2.55 -16.62
C VAL A 190 15.14 2.48 -15.27
N THR A 191 16.14 1.62 -15.15
CA THR A 191 17.10 1.67 -14.04
C THR A 191 18.17 2.71 -14.36
N VAL A 192 18.16 3.82 -13.62
CA VAL A 192 19.03 4.99 -13.80
C VAL A 192 20.34 4.86 -13.02
N LEU A 193 20.33 4.11 -11.91
CA LEU A 193 21.53 3.75 -11.15
C LEU A 193 21.42 2.27 -10.73
N PRO A 194 22.42 1.42 -11.05
CA PRO A 194 23.64 1.73 -11.80
C PRO A 194 23.34 2.12 -13.26
N ALA A 195 24.31 2.76 -13.93
CA ALA A 195 24.11 3.42 -15.23
C ALA A 195 23.94 2.45 -16.40
N ASP A 196 24.42 1.21 -16.25
CA ASP A 196 24.22 0.04 -17.12
C ASP A 196 22.93 -0.73 -16.77
N GLY A 197 21.99 -0.06 -16.09
CA GLY A 197 20.74 -0.63 -15.63
C GLY A 197 19.78 -1.05 -16.75
N GLY A 198 18.90 -2.01 -16.44
CA GLY A 198 17.93 -2.53 -17.39
C GLY A 198 16.75 -1.58 -17.65
N ILE A 199 16.20 -1.70 -18.86
CA ILE A 199 14.92 -1.12 -19.29
C ILE A 199 13.84 -2.23 -19.25
N THR A 200 12.59 -1.88 -18.98
CA THR A 200 11.46 -2.82 -19.03
C THR A 200 10.16 -2.08 -19.33
N ASP A 201 9.50 -2.46 -20.41
CA ASP A 201 8.10 -2.10 -20.68
C ASP A 201 7.16 -3.18 -20.14
N PHE A 202 5.98 -2.77 -19.67
CA PHE A 202 4.93 -3.68 -19.25
C PHE A 202 3.53 -3.07 -19.36
N ASP A 203 2.53 -3.92 -19.59
CA ASP A 203 1.12 -3.52 -19.66
C ASP A 203 0.58 -3.11 -18.29
N ILE A 204 -0.25 -2.08 -18.29
CA ILE A 204 -0.89 -1.52 -17.10
C ILE A 204 -2.43 -1.48 -17.26
N PRO A 205 -3.20 -1.67 -16.18
CA PRO A 205 -4.65 -1.51 -16.21
C PRO A 205 -5.04 -0.03 -16.41
N PRO A 206 -6.29 0.27 -16.82
CA PRO A 206 -6.80 1.64 -16.86
C PRO A 206 -6.65 2.34 -15.49
N CYS A 207 -6.14 3.59 -15.52
CA CYS A 207 -5.82 4.37 -14.31
C CYS A 207 -4.91 3.60 -13.33
N ALA A 208 -3.80 3.08 -13.84
CA ALA A 208 -2.78 2.42 -13.04
C ALA A 208 -2.16 3.35 -12.01
N ARG A 209 -1.79 2.79 -10.86
CA ARG A 209 -1.21 3.52 -9.73
C ARG A 209 0.12 2.92 -9.33
N ASP A 210 1.13 3.75 -9.15
CA ASP A 210 2.30 3.39 -8.38
C ASP A 210 1.97 3.27 -6.87
N ALA A 211 2.88 2.71 -6.09
CA ALA A 211 2.65 2.47 -4.67
C ALA A 211 2.37 3.75 -3.85
N LEU A 212 3.02 4.88 -4.16
CA LEU A 212 2.87 6.12 -3.42
C LEU A 212 1.55 6.82 -3.79
N THR A 213 1.25 6.92 -5.09
CA THR A 213 -0.06 7.39 -5.58
C THR A 213 -1.21 6.53 -5.05
N PHE A 214 -1.01 5.22 -4.89
CA PHE A 214 -2.01 4.34 -4.29
C PHE A 214 -2.27 4.63 -2.81
N VAL A 215 -1.26 5.00 -2.01
CA VAL A 215 -1.46 5.41 -0.60
C VAL A 215 -2.40 6.61 -0.50
N TYR A 216 -2.22 7.62 -1.35
CA TYR A 216 -3.10 8.79 -1.39
C TYR A 216 -4.48 8.47 -1.99
N PHE A 217 -4.57 7.59 -2.99
CA PHE A 217 -5.85 7.11 -3.49
C PHE A 217 -6.68 6.39 -2.42
N MET A 218 -6.06 5.49 -1.65
CA MET A 218 -6.69 4.83 -0.49
C MET A 218 -7.25 5.83 0.52
N ARG A 219 -6.48 6.88 0.87
CA ARG A 219 -6.94 7.95 1.78
C ARG A 219 -8.16 8.68 1.23
N ARG A 220 -8.16 9.04 -0.06
CA ARG A 220 -9.31 9.71 -0.70
C ARG A 220 -10.56 8.85 -0.70
N GLU A 221 -10.44 7.56 -1.02
CA GLU A 221 -11.57 6.61 -0.97
C GLU A 221 -12.12 6.48 0.46
N MET A 222 -11.25 6.34 1.46
CA MET A 222 -11.66 6.24 2.88
C MET A 222 -12.27 7.53 3.42
N GLY A 223 -11.83 8.70 2.95
CA GLY A 223 -12.44 9.99 3.28
C GLY A 223 -13.87 10.12 2.74
N GLN A 224 -14.17 9.39 1.65
CA GLN A 224 -15.50 9.25 1.06
C GLN A 224 -16.29 8.05 1.63
N GLY A 225 -15.80 7.42 2.70
CA GLY A 225 -16.47 6.29 3.37
C GLY A 225 -16.38 4.96 2.62
N ARG A 226 -15.46 4.81 1.67
CA ARG A 226 -15.28 3.61 0.84
C ARG A 226 -13.89 2.99 1.06
N VAL A 227 -13.76 1.69 0.89
CA VAL A 227 -12.45 1.01 0.85
C VAL A 227 -12.02 0.93 -0.62
N ALA A 228 -10.79 1.33 -0.92
CA ALA A 228 -10.27 1.26 -2.29
C ALA A 228 -10.31 -0.20 -2.80
N PRO A 229 -10.83 -0.45 -4.01
CA PRO A 229 -11.00 -1.79 -4.54
C PRO A 229 -9.65 -2.48 -4.79
N ALA A 230 -9.64 -3.81 -4.66
CA ALA A 230 -8.47 -4.61 -4.96
C ALA A 230 -8.03 -4.40 -6.42
N GLN A 231 -6.75 -4.12 -6.63
CA GLN A 231 -6.21 -3.74 -7.93
C GLN A 231 -4.72 -4.09 -8.05
N LYS A 232 -4.12 -3.81 -9.20
CA LYS A 232 -2.68 -3.96 -9.43
C LYS A 232 -2.01 -2.60 -9.28
N LEU A 233 -1.14 -2.44 -8.28
CA LEU A 233 -0.27 -1.27 -8.13
C LEU A 233 1.15 -1.58 -8.62
N PHE A 234 1.96 -0.54 -8.85
CA PHE A 234 3.29 -0.69 -9.42
C PHE A 234 4.40 -0.18 -8.48
N PHE A 235 5.32 -1.07 -8.13
CA PHE A 235 6.51 -0.77 -7.35
C PHE A 235 7.74 -1.39 -8.02
N GLY A 236 8.05 -0.91 -9.24
CA GLY A 236 9.04 -1.47 -10.18
C GLY A 236 8.64 -2.81 -10.81
N ALA A 237 7.76 -3.57 -10.16
CA ALA A 237 6.96 -4.64 -10.73
C ALA A 237 5.50 -4.43 -10.30
N GLY A 238 4.56 -5.11 -10.96
CA GLY A 238 3.16 -5.12 -10.54
C GLY A 238 2.96 -5.96 -9.27
N TYR A 239 2.23 -5.42 -8.29
CA TYR A 239 1.76 -6.11 -7.10
C TYR A 239 0.23 -6.03 -7.06
N SER A 240 -0.43 -7.14 -6.77
CA SER A 240 -1.84 -7.13 -6.40
C SER A 240 -1.96 -6.59 -4.97
N VAL A 241 -2.81 -5.59 -4.78
CA VAL A 241 -3.16 -5.03 -3.48
C VAL A 241 -4.63 -5.32 -3.19
N SER A 242 -4.94 -5.72 -1.96
CA SER A 242 -6.30 -5.85 -1.45
C SER A 242 -6.38 -5.26 -0.04
N LEU A 243 -7.43 -4.50 0.23
CA LEU A 243 -7.62 -3.81 1.49
C LEU A 243 -8.82 -4.37 2.24
N LEU A 244 -8.65 -4.61 3.54
CA LEU A 244 -9.70 -5.06 4.45
C LEU A 244 -9.87 -4.04 5.58
N TYR A 245 -11.00 -3.34 5.60
CA TYR A 245 -11.39 -2.56 6.77
C TYR A 245 -11.90 -3.50 7.86
N THR A 246 -11.39 -3.34 9.09
CA THR A 246 -11.66 -4.26 10.21
C THR A 246 -12.47 -3.61 11.34
N GLY A 247 -12.80 -2.33 11.22
CA GLY A 247 -13.58 -1.58 12.20
C GLY A 247 -12.83 -0.40 12.80
N ALA A 248 -13.48 0.28 13.73
CA ALA A 248 -12.87 1.36 14.50
C ALA A 248 -12.18 0.81 15.76
N VAL A 249 -10.95 1.24 16.01
CA VAL A 249 -10.10 0.75 17.12
C VAL A 249 -9.46 1.93 17.85
N ASN A 250 -9.44 1.88 19.17
CA ASN A 250 -8.69 2.84 19.99
C ASN A 250 -7.22 2.44 20.03
N ILE A 251 -6.33 3.38 19.68
CA ILE A 251 -4.89 3.20 19.83
C ILE A 251 -4.26 4.39 20.59
N PRO A 252 -3.19 4.17 21.36
CA PRO A 252 -2.34 5.25 21.84
C PRO A 252 -1.56 5.85 20.66
N VAL A 253 -1.61 7.18 20.53
CA VAL A 253 -0.78 7.98 19.61
C VAL A 253 -0.28 9.18 20.38
N ALA A 254 1.04 9.39 20.45
CA ALA A 254 1.67 10.46 21.25
C ALA A 254 1.11 10.56 22.69
N GLY A 255 0.93 9.41 23.36
CA GLY A 255 0.41 9.31 24.73
C GLY A 255 -1.09 9.56 24.91
N LYS A 256 -1.85 9.82 23.84
CA LYS A 256 -3.31 10.04 23.87
C LYS A 256 -4.04 8.88 23.21
N GLN A 257 -5.16 8.44 23.79
CA GLN A 257 -6.03 7.45 23.17
C GLN A 257 -6.85 8.12 22.06
N VAL A 258 -6.76 7.58 20.84
CA VAL A 258 -7.44 8.10 19.65
C VAL A 258 -8.24 6.98 19.00
N VAL A 259 -9.52 7.25 18.70
CA VAL A 259 -10.35 6.37 17.88
C VAL A 259 -9.86 6.44 16.44
N THR A 260 -9.50 5.31 15.84
CA THR A 260 -8.98 5.22 14.47
C THR A 260 -9.79 4.23 13.63
N ASP A 261 -9.82 4.43 12.31
CA ASP A 261 -10.32 3.45 11.36
C ASP A 261 -9.16 2.48 11.03
N HIS A 262 -9.28 1.19 11.38
CA HIS A 262 -8.22 0.20 11.20
C HIS A 262 -8.40 -0.63 9.92
N LEU A 263 -7.36 -0.64 9.10
CA LEU A 263 -7.34 -1.27 7.79
C LEU A 263 -6.10 -2.16 7.62
N VAL A 264 -6.30 -3.36 7.08
CA VAL A 264 -5.23 -4.30 6.75
C VAL A 264 -5.03 -4.30 5.23
N ALA A 265 -3.82 -3.99 4.78
CA ALA A 265 -3.43 -3.98 3.38
C ALA A 265 -2.56 -5.21 3.07
N SER A 266 -3.08 -6.11 2.24
CA SER A 266 -2.33 -7.27 1.74
C SER A 266 -1.73 -6.95 0.36
N LEU A 267 -0.43 -7.23 0.20
CA LEU A 267 0.38 -6.94 -0.99
C LEU A 267 1.05 -8.22 -1.48
N LYS A 268 0.73 -8.64 -2.71
CA LYS A 268 1.24 -9.88 -3.31
C LYS A 268 1.85 -9.61 -4.68
N GLY A 269 3.10 -10.03 -4.89
CA GLY A 269 3.77 -9.85 -6.18
C GLY A 269 5.13 -10.56 -6.29
N PRO A 270 5.89 -10.33 -7.37
CA PRO A 270 7.02 -11.18 -7.74
C PRO A 270 8.17 -11.27 -6.73
N LYS A 271 8.31 -10.26 -5.86
CA LYS A 271 9.35 -10.21 -4.81
C LYS A 271 8.77 -10.28 -3.39
N ALA A 272 7.45 -10.48 -3.22
CA ALA A 272 6.83 -10.34 -1.91
C ALA A 272 5.44 -10.96 -1.73
N ASP A 273 5.16 -11.31 -0.48
CA ASP A 273 3.80 -11.43 0.05
C ASP A 273 3.80 -10.83 1.46
N SER A 274 3.08 -9.73 1.68
CA SER A 274 3.15 -8.95 2.93
C SER A 274 1.78 -8.43 3.34
N SER A 275 1.51 -8.37 4.64
CA SER A 275 0.30 -7.76 5.21
C SER A 275 0.69 -6.63 6.15
N ILE A 276 0.10 -5.45 5.98
CA ILE A 276 0.44 -4.21 6.71
C ILE A 276 -0.83 -3.70 7.42
N GLU A 277 -0.74 -3.37 8.71
CA GLU A 277 -1.83 -2.70 9.43
C GLU A 277 -1.68 -1.18 9.30
N ILE A 278 -2.78 -0.47 9.07
CA ILE A 278 -2.81 1.00 8.96
C ILE A 278 -3.98 1.52 9.81
N PHE A 279 -3.67 2.48 10.68
CA PHE A 279 -4.62 3.11 11.59
C PHE A 279 -4.81 4.57 11.17
N PHE A 280 -5.98 4.87 10.61
CA PHE A 280 -6.31 6.19 10.11
C PHE A 280 -7.04 7.04 11.14
N ALA A 281 -6.69 8.32 11.21
CA ALA A 281 -7.51 9.30 11.89
C ALA A 281 -8.91 9.35 11.25
N ARG A 282 -9.93 9.56 12.08
CA ARG A 282 -11.31 9.75 11.61
C ARG A 282 -11.59 11.19 11.15
N ASP A 283 -10.55 11.88 10.69
CA ASP A 283 -10.63 13.20 10.05
C ASP A 283 -11.02 13.08 8.57
N ALA A 284 -11.29 14.22 7.91
CA ALA A 284 -11.70 14.24 6.50
C ALA A 284 -10.57 13.79 5.53
N ALA A 285 -9.31 13.99 5.93
CA ALA A 285 -8.10 13.68 5.15
C ALA A 285 -7.68 12.21 5.24
N ARG A 286 -8.25 11.46 6.18
CA ARG A 286 -7.82 10.13 6.63
C ARG A 286 -6.30 10.11 6.81
N THR A 287 -5.82 10.95 7.72
CA THR A 287 -4.40 11.03 8.05
C THR A 287 -3.94 9.71 8.67
N PRO A 288 -2.92 8.99 8.12
CA PRO A 288 -2.35 7.83 8.78
C PRO A 288 -1.72 8.26 10.11
N LEU A 289 -2.10 7.62 11.22
CA LEU A 289 -1.54 7.92 12.55
C LEU A 289 -0.49 6.90 12.97
N LEU A 290 -0.72 5.64 12.62
CA LEU A 290 0.18 4.53 12.88
C LEU A 290 0.10 3.56 11.72
N ILE A 291 1.26 3.12 11.23
CA ILE A 291 1.40 2.00 10.30
C ILE A 291 2.21 0.94 11.03
N LYS A 292 1.76 -0.33 11.01
CA LYS A 292 2.57 -1.45 11.50
C LYS A 292 2.96 -2.36 10.34
N ILE A 293 4.26 -2.62 10.24
CA ILE A 293 4.86 -3.41 9.17
C ILE A 293 5.49 -4.65 9.84
N PRO A 294 4.83 -5.83 9.76
CA PRO A 294 5.44 -7.09 10.14
C PRO A 294 6.71 -7.35 9.32
N VAL A 295 7.77 -7.73 10.01
CA VAL A 295 9.05 -8.17 9.47
C VAL A 295 9.44 -9.50 10.10
N SER A 296 10.41 -10.22 9.53
CA SER A 296 10.81 -11.55 10.03
C SER A 296 11.29 -11.60 11.48
N VAL A 297 11.66 -10.44 12.04
CA VAL A 297 12.26 -10.27 13.38
C VAL A 297 11.41 -9.42 14.34
N GLY A 298 10.18 -9.07 13.96
CA GLY A 298 9.28 -8.26 14.80
C GLY A 298 8.24 -7.47 13.98
N THR A 299 7.66 -6.43 14.59
CA THR A 299 6.74 -5.52 13.90
C THR A 299 7.24 -4.09 14.03
N LEU A 300 7.65 -3.50 12.92
CA LEU A 300 8.01 -2.09 12.87
C LEU A 300 6.76 -1.22 13.02
N SER A 301 6.86 -0.11 13.75
CA SER A 301 5.84 0.92 13.77
C SER A 301 6.35 2.20 13.12
N VAL A 302 5.45 2.88 12.40
CA VAL A 302 5.67 4.22 11.82
C VAL A 302 4.56 5.10 12.38
N GLU A 303 4.88 5.93 13.37
CA GLU A 303 3.91 6.72 14.15
C GLU A 303 4.02 8.20 13.81
N LEU A 304 2.89 8.87 13.58
CA LEU A 304 2.83 10.28 13.21
C LEU A 304 3.33 11.18 14.34
N VAL A 305 4.36 11.97 14.07
CA VAL A 305 4.88 13.01 14.96
C VAL A 305 3.96 14.23 14.89
N ARG A 306 3.60 14.78 16.04
CA ARG A 306 2.73 15.96 16.21
C ARG A 306 3.29 16.92 17.27
#